data_AF-A0A1G5XLC0-F1
#
_entry.id   AF-A0A1G5XLC0-F1
#
_cell.length_a   1.000
_cell.length_b   1.000
_cell.length_c   1.000
_cell.angle_alpha   90.00
_cell.angle_beta   90.00
_cell.angle_gamma   90.00
#
_symmetry.space_group_name_H-M   'P 1'
#
loop_
_entity.id
_entity.type
_entity.pdbx_description
1 polymer ?
#
loop_
_entity_poly.entity_id
_entity_poly.type
_entity_poly.pdbx_seq_one_letter_code
_entity_poly.pdbx_strand_id
1 'polypeptide(L)'
;MDLKVRIFQDYNLIKLFIIFSLYSIIILIFFSFISAKVTNYVFNFDFISTIFSFFIAIISAYVINYFEIPMYIPKIQFKQILPKKTYYIFLILFITIGLLKTFFLDSNYDILMLVITIFLIIYLLKPYDGDISKIKYNTVPNVFSKVNISIVLLILIISFITVIMDYILGLGYSENYLNITRTTMYLFIIISIPLVFYLYYLEKNVTEPLNKVSEIITEGITTIEDHSKHGKKLEQIKVNNEIKILIDSLRDMEYDVVKHAQNLKKVTSEKERYETELKLASDIQNSMIPKDFKQFHDKFSENRDKFELWGIMKAARQVGGDFYDYFQIDEDNIGFVIGDVSGKGISAALIMVKTMTLIQDYTKQYNDLSKAFYKTNNDLYEENVEDHFVTCWLGKINIKSNELSFVNAGHNSPLIKLNNNDFEYMNIKPGLVLAAMEDVDYKTHTIPFKKEDTIFLYTDGVTEANANYEEFYGKERLKNIINKHKNDNVNNIIESIEEDVEEFCNYEEQFDDTTMFILRAK
;
A
#
# COMPACT_ATOMS: atom_id res chain seq x y z
N MET A 1 -3.14 5.16 -31.61
CA MET A 1 -3.11 3.78 -31.07
C MET A 1 -3.42 2.75 -32.15
N ASP A 2 -4.08 3.13 -33.27
CA ASP A 2 -4.44 2.25 -34.40
C ASP A 2 -3.32 1.83 -35.36
N LEU A 3 -2.18 2.52 -35.41
CA LEU A 3 -1.07 2.11 -36.30
C LEU A 3 -0.35 0.83 -35.82
N LYS A 4 -0.21 0.65 -34.49
CA LYS A 4 0.53 -0.50 -33.94
C LYS A 4 -0.17 -1.83 -34.21
N VAL A 5 -1.50 -1.87 -34.18
CA VAL A 5 -2.29 -3.09 -34.44
C VAL A 5 -2.21 -3.52 -35.90
N ARG A 6 -2.26 -2.57 -36.84
CA ARG A 6 -2.04 -2.84 -38.28
C ARG A 6 -0.63 -3.40 -38.54
N ILE A 7 0.39 -2.77 -37.96
CA ILE A 7 1.79 -3.17 -38.15
C ILE A 7 2.04 -4.63 -37.74
N PHE A 8 1.38 -5.14 -36.69
CA PHE A 8 1.58 -6.52 -36.22
C PHE A 8 0.81 -7.59 -37.03
N GLN A 9 -0.37 -7.27 -37.57
CA GLN A 9 -1.05 -8.16 -38.53
C GLN A 9 -0.27 -8.26 -39.84
N ASP A 10 0.19 -7.10 -40.34
CA ASP A 10 1.01 -7.03 -41.53
C ASP A 10 2.32 -7.79 -41.30
N TYR A 11 2.93 -7.74 -40.11
CA TYR A 11 4.17 -8.48 -39.81
C TYR A 11 4.01 -10.01 -39.83
N ASN A 12 2.88 -10.54 -39.35
CA ASN A 12 2.61 -11.98 -39.36
C ASN A 12 2.21 -12.49 -40.74
N LEU A 13 1.44 -11.70 -41.50
CA LEU A 13 1.14 -12.00 -42.90
C LEU A 13 2.38 -11.86 -43.78
N ILE A 14 3.23 -10.84 -43.56
CA ILE A 14 4.51 -10.65 -44.24
C ILE A 14 5.47 -11.78 -43.89
N LYS A 15 5.53 -12.27 -42.63
CA LYS A 15 6.35 -13.44 -42.28
C LYS A 15 5.83 -14.72 -42.91
N LEU A 16 4.52 -14.96 -42.91
CA LEU A 16 3.91 -16.10 -43.59
C LEU A 16 4.16 -16.00 -45.11
N PHE A 17 4.01 -14.81 -45.70
CA PHE A 17 4.25 -14.53 -47.11
C PHE A 17 5.73 -14.65 -47.48
N ILE A 18 6.65 -14.23 -46.61
CA ILE A 18 8.10 -14.42 -46.76
C ILE A 18 8.43 -15.91 -46.69
N ILE A 19 7.83 -16.68 -45.78
CA ILE A 19 8.02 -18.13 -45.68
C ILE A 19 7.48 -18.83 -46.93
N PHE A 20 6.27 -18.49 -47.39
CA PHE A 20 5.68 -19.04 -48.62
C PHE A 20 6.36 -18.55 -49.90
N SER A 21 6.92 -17.33 -49.91
CA SER A 21 7.67 -16.78 -51.05
C SER A 21 9.07 -17.35 -51.12
N LEU A 22 9.79 -17.52 -49.99
CA LEU A 22 11.02 -18.29 -49.93
C LEU A 22 10.79 -19.73 -50.33
N TYR A 23 9.70 -20.35 -49.85
CA TYR A 23 9.26 -21.68 -50.27
C TYR A 23 9.05 -21.75 -51.79
N SER A 24 8.35 -20.78 -52.38
CA SER A 24 8.06 -20.74 -53.82
C SER A 24 9.29 -20.41 -54.67
N ILE A 25 10.17 -19.52 -54.21
CA ILE A 25 11.42 -19.13 -54.89
C ILE A 25 12.45 -20.25 -54.83
N ILE A 26 12.57 -20.95 -53.70
CA ILE A 26 13.45 -22.11 -53.56
C ILE A 26 12.96 -23.25 -54.45
N ILE A 27 11.65 -23.50 -54.52
CA ILE A 27 11.06 -24.45 -55.46
C ILE A 27 11.37 -24.04 -56.91
N LEU A 28 11.19 -22.77 -57.29
CA LEU A 28 11.42 -22.31 -58.67
C LEU A 28 12.90 -22.37 -59.09
N ILE A 29 13.83 -21.96 -58.22
CA ILE A 29 15.28 -22.01 -58.48
C ILE A 29 15.73 -23.47 -58.59
N PHE A 30 15.20 -24.35 -57.75
CA PHE A 30 15.52 -25.78 -57.77
C PHE A 30 14.93 -26.50 -58.99
N PHE A 31 13.71 -26.14 -59.41
CA PHE A 31 13.09 -26.64 -60.64
C PHE A 31 13.85 -26.17 -61.91
N SER A 32 14.29 -24.91 -61.93
CA SER A 32 15.05 -24.30 -63.03
C SER A 32 16.47 -24.88 -63.16
N PHE A 33 17.13 -25.20 -62.04
CA PHE A 33 18.47 -25.78 -62.04
C PHE A 33 18.50 -27.24 -62.56
N ILE A 34 17.37 -27.95 -62.47
CA ILE A 34 17.29 -29.39 -62.73
C ILE A 34 16.60 -29.72 -64.06
N SER A 35 15.61 -28.91 -64.50
CA SER A 35 15.04 -29.07 -65.86
C SER A 35 16.07 -28.80 -66.96
N ALA A 36 17.11 -28.01 -66.66
CA ALA A 36 18.21 -27.72 -67.57
C ALA A 36 19.24 -28.86 -67.73
N LYS A 37 19.18 -29.96 -66.95
CA LYS A 37 20.27 -30.97 -66.96
C LYS A 37 19.91 -32.45 -66.92
N VAL A 38 18.65 -32.88 -66.80
CA VAL A 38 18.34 -34.33 -66.73
C VAL A 38 17.15 -34.70 -67.60
N THR A 39 17.44 -35.09 -68.83
CA THR A 39 16.55 -35.92 -69.65
C THR A 39 16.76 -37.40 -69.28
N ASN A 40 15.65 -38.10 -68.98
CA ASN A 40 15.45 -39.56 -69.03
C ASN A 40 15.63 -40.48 -67.81
N TYR A 41 15.60 -40.03 -66.55
CA TYR A 41 15.31 -40.95 -65.43
C TYR A 41 14.22 -40.40 -64.52
N VAL A 42 13.01 -40.90 -64.74
CA VAL A 42 11.80 -40.62 -63.95
C VAL A 42 11.81 -41.52 -62.71
N PHE A 43 11.28 -40.98 -61.62
CA PHE A 43 11.04 -41.54 -60.27
C PHE A 43 12.08 -41.19 -59.19
N ASN A 44 11.60 -40.44 -58.18
CA ASN A 44 12.23 -40.01 -56.93
C ASN A 44 12.96 -38.64 -56.86
N PHE A 45 12.50 -37.62 -57.59
CA PHE A 45 12.94 -36.23 -57.33
C PHE A 45 11.95 -35.40 -56.51
N ASP A 46 10.64 -35.64 -56.65
CA ASP A 46 9.61 -35.00 -55.81
C ASP A 46 9.80 -35.38 -54.33
N PHE A 47 10.19 -36.63 -54.06
CA PHE A 47 10.47 -37.17 -52.73
C PHE A 47 11.55 -36.38 -51.95
N ILE A 48 12.66 -36.03 -52.60
CA ILE A 48 13.78 -35.31 -51.96
C ILE A 48 13.39 -33.84 -51.70
N SER A 49 12.64 -33.22 -52.62
CA SER A 49 12.15 -31.85 -52.48
C SER A 49 11.15 -31.69 -51.32
N THR A 50 10.23 -32.65 -51.16
CA THR A 50 9.26 -32.66 -50.06
C THR A 50 9.93 -32.91 -48.71
N ILE A 51 10.96 -33.77 -48.64
CA ILE A 51 11.71 -34.03 -47.40
C ILE A 51 12.55 -32.81 -46.99
N PHE A 52 13.22 -32.14 -47.93
CA PHE A 52 14.09 -31.00 -47.59
C PHE A 52 13.30 -29.76 -47.16
N SER A 53 12.15 -29.50 -47.80
CA SER A 53 11.23 -28.42 -47.41
C SER A 53 10.59 -28.66 -46.03
N PHE A 54 10.32 -29.92 -45.68
CA PHE A 54 9.83 -30.36 -44.38
C PHE A 54 10.82 -30.08 -43.22
N PHE A 55 12.11 -30.38 -43.42
CA PHE A 55 13.15 -30.09 -42.41
C PHE A 55 13.34 -28.59 -42.15
N ILE A 56 13.24 -27.75 -43.18
CA ILE A 56 13.38 -26.29 -43.04
C ILE A 56 12.18 -25.71 -42.28
N ALA A 57 10.96 -26.20 -42.50
CA ALA A 57 9.77 -25.78 -41.76
C ALA A 57 9.84 -26.15 -40.25
N ILE A 58 10.36 -27.34 -39.93
CA ILE A 58 10.53 -27.80 -38.55
C ILE A 58 11.63 -27.00 -37.82
N ILE A 59 12.77 -26.78 -38.47
CA ILE A 59 13.89 -26.01 -37.90
C ILE A 59 13.47 -24.55 -37.68
N SER A 60 12.74 -23.95 -38.61
CA SER A 60 12.23 -22.58 -38.45
C SER A 60 11.20 -22.46 -37.33
N ALA A 61 10.27 -23.41 -37.19
CA ALA A 61 9.32 -23.42 -36.08
C ALA A 61 10.02 -23.60 -34.71
N TYR A 62 11.04 -24.46 -34.64
CA TYR A 62 11.81 -24.70 -33.42
C TYR A 62 12.71 -23.53 -33.04
N VAL A 63 13.36 -22.89 -34.01
CA VAL A 63 14.19 -21.68 -33.80
C VAL A 63 13.32 -20.51 -33.32
N ILE A 64 12.13 -20.31 -33.88
CA ILE A 64 11.18 -19.27 -33.44
C ILE A 64 10.76 -19.48 -31.98
N ASN A 65 10.58 -20.74 -31.56
CA ASN A 65 10.20 -21.09 -30.19
C ASN A 65 11.38 -21.02 -29.19
N TYR A 66 12.61 -21.32 -29.63
CA TYR A 66 13.83 -21.27 -28.81
C TYR A 66 14.26 -19.83 -28.47
N PHE A 67 14.00 -18.86 -29.35
CA PHE A 67 14.32 -17.44 -29.11
C PHE A 67 13.27 -16.69 -28.27
N GLU A 68 12.34 -17.40 -27.61
CA GLU A 68 11.26 -16.83 -26.78
C GLU A 68 10.48 -15.69 -27.47
N ILE A 69 10.38 -15.68 -28.80
CA ILE A 69 9.60 -14.66 -29.51
C ILE A 69 8.14 -14.93 -29.16
N PRO A 70 7.48 -14.09 -28.35
CA PRO A 70 6.16 -14.40 -27.84
C PRO A 70 5.18 -14.41 -29.02
N MET A 71 4.58 -15.58 -29.28
CA MET A 71 3.46 -15.69 -30.21
C MET A 71 2.23 -15.05 -29.56
N TYR A 72 2.09 -13.74 -29.72
CA TYR A 72 0.84 -13.07 -29.43
C TYR A 72 -0.13 -13.35 -30.57
N ILE A 73 -1.17 -14.13 -30.27
CA ILE A 73 -2.34 -14.27 -31.14
C ILE A 73 -3.31 -13.15 -30.73
N PRO A 74 -3.37 -12.01 -31.43
CA PRO A 74 -4.44 -11.05 -31.17
C PRO A 74 -5.77 -11.71 -31.56
N LYS A 75 -6.74 -11.77 -30.63
CA LYS A 75 -8.13 -12.12 -30.97
C LYS A 75 -8.72 -10.97 -31.77
N ILE A 76 -8.76 -11.12 -33.08
CA ILE A 76 -9.51 -10.25 -34.00
C ILE A 76 -10.76 -11.02 -34.37
N GLN A 77 -11.94 -10.45 -34.10
CA GLN A 77 -13.20 -11.03 -34.57
C GLN A 77 -13.45 -10.61 -36.02
N PHE A 78 -13.37 -11.57 -36.94
CA PHE A 78 -14.00 -11.48 -38.24
C PHE A 78 -15.47 -11.92 -38.14
N LYS A 79 -16.34 -11.21 -38.86
CA LYS A 79 -17.77 -11.55 -39.02
C LYS A 79 -17.89 -12.97 -39.60
N GLN A 80 -18.83 -13.78 -39.08
CA GLN A 80 -19.10 -15.14 -39.55
C GLN A 80 -19.24 -15.19 -41.08
N ILE A 81 -18.42 -16.01 -41.74
CA ILE A 81 -18.63 -16.40 -43.14
C ILE A 81 -19.58 -17.62 -43.20
N LEU A 82 -19.58 -18.51 -42.19
CA LEU A 82 -20.44 -19.71 -42.14
C LEU A 82 -21.04 -19.99 -40.73
N PRO A 83 -22.34 -20.31 -40.62
CA PRO A 83 -22.97 -20.76 -39.37
C PRO A 83 -22.35 -22.03 -38.76
N LYS A 84 -22.39 -22.19 -37.43
CA LYS A 84 -21.84 -23.38 -36.72
C LYS A 84 -22.42 -24.71 -37.22
N LYS A 85 -23.72 -24.77 -37.53
CA LYS A 85 -24.34 -25.99 -38.09
C LYS A 85 -23.74 -26.38 -39.43
N THR A 86 -23.48 -25.42 -40.31
CA THR A 86 -22.86 -25.64 -41.62
C THR A 86 -21.41 -26.09 -41.50
N TYR A 87 -20.64 -25.60 -40.53
CA TYR A 87 -19.27 -26.08 -40.27
C TYR A 87 -19.26 -27.58 -39.92
N TYR A 88 -20.12 -28.02 -38.99
CA TYR A 88 -20.20 -29.44 -38.63
C TYR A 88 -20.76 -30.30 -39.77
N ILE A 89 -21.67 -29.78 -40.59
CA ILE A 89 -22.16 -30.47 -41.80
C ILE A 89 -21.02 -30.65 -42.81
N PHE A 90 -20.22 -29.62 -43.08
CA PHE A 90 -19.05 -29.74 -43.95
C PHE A 90 -18.01 -30.70 -43.38
N LEU A 91 -17.74 -30.65 -42.07
CA LEU A 91 -16.83 -31.59 -41.41
C LEU A 91 -17.29 -33.04 -41.63
N ILE A 92 -18.57 -33.35 -41.40
CA ILE A 92 -19.14 -34.69 -41.58
C ILE A 92 -19.14 -35.10 -43.06
N LEU A 93 -19.48 -34.19 -43.97
CA LEU A 93 -19.48 -34.44 -45.42
C LEU A 93 -18.08 -34.75 -45.94
N PHE A 94 -17.05 -34.04 -45.49
CA PHE A 94 -15.67 -34.30 -45.90
C PHE A 94 -15.08 -35.56 -45.25
N ILE A 95 -15.49 -35.92 -44.02
CA ILE A 95 -15.07 -37.17 -43.37
C ILE A 95 -15.64 -38.36 -44.14
N THR A 96 -16.92 -38.27 -44.51
CA THR A 96 -17.61 -39.30 -45.28
C THR A 96 -17.04 -39.44 -46.69
N ILE A 97 -16.69 -38.34 -47.37
CA ILE A 97 -16.01 -38.38 -48.68
C ILE A 97 -14.61 -39.01 -48.58
N GLY A 98 -13.84 -38.69 -47.54
CA GLY A 98 -12.52 -39.29 -47.29
C GLY A 98 -12.59 -40.80 -47.03
N LEU A 99 -13.59 -41.24 -46.26
CA LEU A 99 -13.85 -42.65 -45.94
C LEU A 99 -14.43 -43.44 -47.13
N LEU A 100 -15.33 -42.85 -47.93
CA LEU A 100 -15.88 -43.48 -49.13
C LEU A 100 -14.80 -43.73 -50.18
N LYS A 101 -13.85 -42.81 -50.32
CA LYS A 101 -12.82 -42.93 -51.36
C LYS A 101 -11.70 -43.92 -51.00
N THR A 102 -11.40 -44.08 -49.70
CA THR A 102 -10.51 -45.15 -49.20
C THR A 102 -11.08 -46.54 -49.41
N PHE A 103 -12.40 -46.66 -49.61
CA PHE A 103 -13.09 -47.93 -49.84
C PHE A 103 -13.24 -48.32 -51.33
N PHE A 104 -13.14 -47.35 -52.26
CA PHE A 104 -13.56 -47.55 -53.66
C PHE A 104 -12.49 -47.35 -54.76
N LEU A 105 -11.30 -46.79 -54.49
CA LEU A 105 -10.32 -46.49 -55.56
C LEU A 105 -8.87 -46.83 -55.18
N ASP A 106 -8.22 -47.67 -55.99
CA ASP A 106 -6.87 -48.22 -55.82
C ASP A 106 -5.70 -47.24 -56.17
N SER A 107 -5.86 -45.92 -56.11
CA SER A 107 -4.73 -45.01 -56.42
C SER A 107 -4.75 -43.63 -55.76
N ASN A 108 -3.54 -43.24 -55.31
CA ASN A 108 -3.02 -41.96 -54.79
C ASN A 108 -3.31 -41.55 -53.33
N TYR A 109 -2.33 -41.87 -52.48
CA TYR A 109 -2.15 -41.50 -51.07
C TYR A 109 -2.07 -39.98 -50.83
N ASP A 110 -1.64 -39.20 -51.83
CA ASP A 110 -1.49 -37.75 -51.74
C ASP A 110 -2.79 -37.01 -51.43
N ILE A 111 -3.93 -37.56 -51.88
CA ILE A 111 -5.24 -36.92 -51.70
C ILE A 111 -5.79 -37.19 -50.30
N LEU A 112 -5.53 -38.37 -49.71
CA LEU A 112 -5.93 -38.65 -48.33
C LEU A 112 -5.15 -37.77 -47.35
N MET A 113 -3.84 -37.60 -47.59
CA MET A 113 -3.01 -36.66 -46.84
C MET A 113 -3.46 -35.22 -47.03
N LEU A 114 -3.84 -34.81 -48.24
CA LEU A 114 -4.41 -33.49 -48.50
C LEU A 114 -5.72 -33.27 -47.75
N VAL A 115 -6.60 -34.28 -47.69
CA VAL A 115 -7.85 -34.23 -46.94
C VAL A 115 -7.59 -34.12 -45.44
N ILE A 116 -6.67 -34.92 -44.87
CA ILE A 116 -6.28 -34.84 -43.44
C ILE A 116 -5.65 -33.49 -43.11
N THR A 117 -4.84 -32.93 -44.03
CA THR A 117 -4.21 -31.61 -43.87
C THR A 117 -5.25 -30.51 -43.92
N ILE A 118 -6.24 -30.60 -44.82
CA ILE A 118 -7.40 -29.70 -44.87
C ILE A 118 -8.24 -29.84 -43.60
N PHE A 119 -8.39 -31.05 -43.04
CA PHE A 119 -9.06 -31.28 -41.75
C PHE A 119 -8.36 -30.59 -40.59
N LEU A 120 -7.03 -30.70 -40.50
CA LEU A 120 -6.21 -30.01 -39.52
C LEU A 120 -6.32 -28.48 -39.67
N ILE A 121 -6.30 -27.98 -40.91
CA ILE A 121 -6.49 -26.55 -41.21
C ILE A 121 -7.90 -26.10 -40.80
N ILE A 122 -8.95 -26.84 -41.11
CA ILE A 122 -10.34 -26.51 -40.75
C ILE A 122 -10.58 -26.59 -39.24
N TYR A 123 -9.92 -27.52 -38.55
CA TYR A 123 -9.95 -27.62 -37.09
C TYR A 123 -9.21 -26.46 -36.43
N LEU A 124 -8.03 -26.07 -36.95
CA LEU A 124 -7.28 -24.89 -36.51
C LEU A 124 -8.02 -23.58 -36.80
N LEU A 125 -8.87 -23.56 -37.83
CA LEU A 125 -9.72 -22.42 -38.20
C LEU A 125 -11.09 -22.41 -37.49
N LYS A 126 -11.34 -23.30 -36.52
CA LYS A 126 -12.60 -23.34 -35.75
C LYS A 126 -12.80 -22.01 -35.00
N PRO A 127 -13.88 -21.25 -35.25
CA PRO A 127 -14.08 -19.95 -34.61
C PRO A 127 -14.48 -20.12 -33.13
N TYR A 128 -13.83 -19.34 -32.26
CA TYR A 128 -14.05 -19.31 -30.81
C TYR A 128 -14.84 -18.04 -30.42
N ASP A 129 -15.98 -18.21 -29.75
CA ASP A 129 -16.87 -17.10 -29.32
C ASP A 129 -16.52 -16.61 -27.90
N GLY A 130 -16.40 -15.29 -27.72
CA GLY A 130 -16.28 -14.62 -26.41
C GLY A 130 -16.39 -13.10 -26.57
N ASP A 131 -17.07 -12.44 -25.63
CA ASP A 131 -17.57 -11.04 -25.71
C ASP A 131 -16.56 -9.99 -25.16
N ILE A 132 -16.79 -8.71 -25.45
CA ILE A 132 -15.78 -7.69 -25.83
C ILE A 132 -15.18 -6.81 -24.69
N SER A 133 -15.53 -6.93 -23.41
CA SER A 133 -15.42 -5.75 -22.53
C SER A 133 -14.19 -5.55 -21.62
N LYS A 134 -13.26 -6.51 -21.43
CA LYS A 134 -12.06 -6.27 -20.57
C LYS A 134 -10.80 -6.96 -21.10
N ILE A 135 -9.84 -6.20 -21.62
CA ILE A 135 -8.53 -6.73 -22.05
C ILE A 135 -7.70 -7.07 -20.80
N LYS A 136 -7.63 -8.35 -20.43
CA LYS A 136 -6.53 -8.92 -19.64
C LYS A 136 -5.82 -10.01 -20.45
N TYR A 137 -4.50 -9.91 -20.50
CA TYR A 137 -3.64 -10.88 -21.18
C TYR A 137 -3.52 -12.13 -20.30
N ASN A 138 -4.22 -13.21 -20.67
CA ASN A 138 -3.92 -14.53 -20.11
C ASN A 138 -2.95 -15.25 -21.03
N THR A 139 -1.76 -15.56 -20.51
CA THR A 139 -0.80 -16.44 -21.16
C THR A 139 -1.42 -17.83 -21.29
N VAL A 140 -1.48 -18.39 -22.50
CA VAL A 140 -1.76 -19.83 -22.66
C VAL A 140 -0.66 -20.55 -21.86
N PRO A 141 -1.00 -21.45 -20.91
CA PRO A 141 0.03 -22.06 -20.09
C PRO A 141 1.02 -22.79 -20.98
N ASN A 142 2.30 -22.46 -20.83
CA ASN A 142 3.41 -22.93 -21.66
C ASN A 142 3.51 -24.47 -21.74
N VAL A 143 2.86 -25.18 -20.81
CA VAL A 143 2.73 -26.64 -20.80
C VAL A 143 1.81 -27.14 -21.92
N PHE A 144 0.72 -26.44 -22.25
CA PHE A 144 -0.23 -26.86 -23.27
C PHE A 144 0.28 -26.66 -24.69
N SER A 145 0.98 -25.54 -24.96
CA SER A 145 1.69 -25.36 -26.22
C SER A 145 2.73 -26.46 -26.40
N LYS A 146 3.49 -26.78 -25.35
CA LYS A 146 4.47 -27.88 -25.35
C LYS A 146 3.81 -29.23 -25.60
N VAL A 147 2.70 -29.58 -24.94
CA VAL A 147 2.00 -30.86 -25.14
C VAL A 147 1.42 -30.97 -26.56
N ASN A 148 0.77 -29.92 -27.06
CA ASN A 148 0.25 -29.91 -28.44
C ASN A 148 1.37 -29.99 -29.47
N ILE A 149 2.48 -29.29 -29.26
CA ILE A 149 3.67 -29.39 -30.11
C ILE A 149 4.24 -30.80 -30.03
N SER A 150 4.35 -31.41 -28.86
CA SER A 150 4.83 -32.79 -28.70
C SER A 150 3.94 -33.82 -29.39
N ILE A 151 2.62 -33.62 -29.37
CA ILE A 151 1.65 -34.46 -30.09
C ILE A 151 1.81 -34.31 -31.60
N VAL A 152 1.92 -33.07 -32.09
CA VAL A 152 2.16 -32.80 -33.51
C VAL A 152 3.51 -33.39 -33.94
N LEU A 153 4.55 -33.27 -33.11
CA LEU A 153 5.86 -33.86 -33.35
C LEU A 153 5.81 -35.38 -33.41
N LEU A 154 5.04 -36.03 -32.52
CA LEU A 154 4.83 -37.48 -32.52
C LEU A 154 4.13 -37.95 -33.81
N ILE A 155 3.08 -37.24 -34.23
CA ILE A 155 2.36 -37.49 -35.50
C ILE A 155 3.29 -37.33 -36.71
N LEU A 156 4.18 -36.33 -36.67
CA LEU A 156 5.17 -36.07 -37.71
C LEU A 156 6.25 -37.16 -37.75
N ILE A 157 6.71 -37.64 -36.59
CA ILE A 157 7.68 -38.75 -36.49
C ILE A 157 7.08 -40.05 -37.03
N ILE A 158 5.83 -40.35 -36.69
CA ILE A 158 5.14 -41.55 -37.21
C ILE A 158 5.00 -41.45 -38.72
N SER A 159 4.58 -40.29 -39.25
CA SER A 159 4.52 -40.02 -40.69
C SER A 159 5.89 -40.16 -41.38
N PHE A 160 6.97 -39.75 -40.71
CA PHE A 160 8.34 -39.89 -41.22
C PHE A 160 8.79 -41.35 -41.28
N ILE A 161 8.49 -42.15 -40.25
CA ILE A 161 8.80 -43.59 -40.22
C ILE A 161 8.07 -44.33 -41.34
N THR A 162 6.81 -43.99 -41.60
CA THR A 162 6.05 -44.58 -42.71
C THR A 162 6.66 -44.24 -44.06
N VAL A 163 7.11 -43.01 -44.28
CA VAL A 163 7.75 -42.58 -45.54
C VAL A 163 9.12 -43.25 -45.74
N ILE A 164 9.89 -43.47 -44.67
CA ILE A 164 11.16 -44.23 -44.74
C ILE A 164 10.91 -45.71 -45.06
N MET A 165 9.91 -46.33 -44.43
CA MET A 165 9.53 -47.71 -44.73
C MET A 165 9.10 -47.86 -46.19
N ASP A 166 8.39 -46.86 -46.71
CA ASP A 166 8.00 -46.77 -48.12
C ASP A 166 9.22 -46.76 -49.07
N TYR A 167 10.26 -46.00 -48.72
CA TYR A 167 11.51 -45.94 -49.48
C TYR A 167 12.33 -47.24 -49.43
N ILE A 168 12.45 -47.86 -48.25
CA ILE A 168 13.26 -49.08 -48.05
C ILE A 168 12.63 -50.29 -48.74
N LEU A 169 11.30 -50.42 -48.66
CA LEU A 169 10.58 -51.56 -49.25
C LEU A 169 10.16 -51.31 -50.72
N GLY A 170 10.19 -50.05 -51.18
CA GLY A 170 9.87 -49.62 -52.55
C GLY A 170 10.87 -50.02 -53.64
N LEU A 171 11.89 -50.83 -53.31
CA LEU A 171 12.75 -51.49 -54.32
C LEU A 171 12.04 -52.63 -55.07
N GLY A 172 10.78 -52.95 -54.70
CA GLY A 172 9.86 -53.75 -55.51
C GLY A 172 8.46 -53.75 -54.93
N TYR A 173 7.46 -53.31 -55.70
CA TYR A 173 6.04 -53.38 -55.35
C TYR A 173 5.62 -54.85 -55.14
N SER A 174 5.72 -55.34 -53.90
CA SER A 174 5.23 -56.65 -53.49
C SER A 174 3.97 -56.49 -52.63
N GLU A 175 3.08 -57.48 -52.59
CA GLU A 175 1.87 -57.43 -51.73
C GLU A 175 2.19 -57.15 -50.25
N ASN A 176 3.38 -57.56 -49.79
CA ASN A 176 3.84 -57.31 -48.42
C ASN A 176 4.01 -55.81 -48.11
N TYR A 177 4.38 -55.00 -49.11
CA TYR A 177 4.50 -53.55 -49.00
C TYR A 177 3.15 -52.90 -48.70
N LEU A 178 2.13 -53.23 -49.49
CA LEU A 178 0.77 -52.72 -49.34
C LEU A 178 0.15 -53.12 -48.00
N ASN A 179 0.50 -54.30 -47.48
CA ASN A 179 0.02 -54.76 -46.17
C ASN A 179 0.67 -54.02 -45.00
N ILE A 180 1.97 -53.71 -45.07
CA ILE A 180 2.68 -52.96 -44.02
C ILE A 180 2.16 -51.52 -43.94
N THR A 181 2.00 -50.84 -45.08
CA THR A 181 1.51 -49.46 -45.14
C THR A 181 0.07 -49.33 -44.64
N ARG A 182 -0.81 -50.26 -45.03
CA ARG A 182 -2.17 -50.35 -44.48
C ARG A 182 -2.16 -50.54 -42.98
N THR A 183 -1.29 -51.42 -42.46
CA THR A 183 -1.15 -51.65 -41.02
C THR A 183 -0.69 -50.39 -40.27
N THR A 184 0.28 -49.65 -40.82
CA THR A 184 0.73 -48.38 -40.22
C THR A 184 -0.34 -47.29 -40.26
N MET A 185 -1.16 -47.23 -41.33
CA MET A 185 -2.30 -46.31 -41.40
C MET A 185 -3.36 -46.66 -40.37
N TYR A 186 -3.68 -47.95 -40.19
CA TYR A 186 -4.63 -48.39 -39.17
C TYR A 186 -4.13 -48.02 -37.76
N LEU A 187 -2.84 -48.23 -37.47
CA LEU A 187 -2.24 -47.80 -36.20
C LEU A 187 -2.33 -46.29 -35.99
N PHE A 188 -2.09 -45.49 -37.02
CA PHE A 188 -2.22 -44.03 -36.95
C PHE A 188 -3.66 -43.59 -36.65
N ILE A 189 -4.65 -44.20 -37.30
CA ILE A 189 -6.08 -43.92 -37.05
C ILE A 189 -6.45 -44.33 -35.62
N ILE A 190 -5.98 -45.48 -35.16
CA ILE A 190 -6.21 -45.99 -33.80
C ILE A 190 -5.63 -45.05 -32.73
N ILE A 191 -4.50 -44.38 -32.99
CA ILE A 191 -3.87 -43.45 -32.04
C ILE A 191 -4.48 -42.05 -32.11
N SER A 192 -4.78 -41.56 -33.32
CA SER A 192 -5.29 -40.20 -33.52
C SER A 192 -6.71 -40.00 -32.99
N ILE A 193 -7.58 -41.00 -33.09
CA ILE A 193 -8.97 -40.89 -32.62
C ILE A 193 -9.03 -40.66 -31.09
N PRO A 194 -8.44 -41.52 -30.21
CA PRO A 194 -8.40 -41.29 -28.77
C PRO A 194 -7.74 -39.97 -28.39
N LEU A 195 -6.74 -39.53 -29.16
CA LEU A 195 -6.03 -38.29 -28.92
C LEU A 195 -6.92 -37.06 -29.16
N VAL A 196 -7.73 -37.08 -30.22
CA VAL A 196 -8.73 -36.02 -30.47
C VAL A 196 -9.79 -36.01 -29.36
N PHE A 197 -10.24 -37.18 -28.89
CA PHE A 197 -11.15 -37.28 -27.75
C PHE A 197 -10.52 -36.76 -26.45
N TYR A 198 -9.23 -37.04 -26.23
CA TYR A 198 -8.50 -36.54 -25.07
C TYR A 198 -8.33 -35.01 -25.11
N LEU A 199 -8.00 -34.44 -26.27
CA LEU A 199 -7.92 -32.99 -26.46
C LEU A 199 -9.30 -32.33 -26.25
N TYR A 200 -10.36 -32.92 -26.77
CA TYR A 200 -11.73 -32.46 -26.51
C TYR A 200 -12.10 -32.52 -25.02
N TYR A 201 -11.69 -33.59 -24.33
CA TYR A 201 -11.89 -33.73 -22.88
C TYR A 201 -11.15 -32.63 -22.10
N LEU A 202 -9.90 -32.33 -22.45
CA LEU A 202 -9.12 -31.25 -21.84
C LEU A 202 -9.74 -29.88 -22.08
N GLU A 203 -10.15 -29.59 -23.32
CA GLU A 203 -10.82 -28.33 -23.66
C GLU A 203 -12.09 -28.13 -22.82
N LYS A 204 -12.91 -29.19 -22.69
CA LYS A 204 -14.21 -29.11 -22.01
C LYS A 204 -14.12 -29.10 -20.48
N ASN A 205 -13.21 -29.88 -19.90
CA ASN A 205 -13.16 -30.09 -18.46
C ASN A 205 -12.09 -29.27 -17.72
N VAL A 206 -11.14 -28.67 -18.45
CA VAL A 206 -10.05 -27.89 -17.86
C VAL A 206 -10.02 -26.48 -18.42
N THR A 207 -9.97 -26.32 -19.74
CA THR A 207 -9.76 -25.00 -20.36
C THR A 207 -10.99 -24.09 -20.27
N GLU A 208 -12.17 -24.58 -20.63
CA GLU A 208 -13.41 -23.77 -20.58
C GLU A 208 -13.76 -23.30 -19.15
N PRO A 209 -13.67 -24.15 -18.10
CA PRO A 209 -13.90 -23.70 -16.72
C PRO A 209 -12.89 -22.67 -16.23
N LEU A 210 -11.58 -22.86 -16.49
CA LEU A 210 -10.54 -21.91 -16.05
C LEU A 210 -10.69 -20.54 -16.72
N ASN A 211 -11.06 -20.50 -17.99
CA ASN A 211 -11.33 -19.25 -18.68
C ASN A 211 -12.51 -18.50 -18.05
N LYS A 212 -13.60 -19.19 -17.70
CA LYS A 212 -14.76 -18.59 -17.01
C LYS A 212 -14.41 -18.04 -15.63
N VAL A 213 -13.63 -18.79 -14.84
CA VAL A 213 -13.13 -18.33 -13.53
C VAL A 213 -12.29 -17.05 -13.70
N SER A 214 -11.36 -17.04 -14.66
CA SER A 214 -10.53 -15.87 -14.91
C SER A 214 -11.31 -14.66 -15.41
N GLU A 215 -12.35 -14.86 -16.21
CA GLU A 215 -13.22 -13.79 -16.70
C GLU A 215 -13.98 -13.15 -15.53
N ILE A 216 -14.54 -13.97 -14.64
CA ILE A 216 -15.25 -13.54 -13.43
C ILE A 216 -14.31 -12.74 -12.50
N ILE A 217 -13.12 -13.25 -12.18
CA ILE A 217 -12.14 -12.54 -11.32
C ILE A 217 -11.69 -11.20 -11.93
N THR A 218 -11.67 -11.11 -13.26
CA THR A 218 -11.25 -9.91 -13.97
C THR A 218 -12.26 -8.78 -13.89
N GLU A 219 -13.51 -9.08 -13.52
CA GLU A 219 -14.53 -8.05 -13.36
C GLU A 219 -14.22 -7.10 -12.19
N GLY A 220 -13.45 -7.54 -11.19
CA GLY A 220 -13.04 -6.75 -10.03
C GLY A 220 -14.16 -6.67 -8.98
N ILE A 221 -13.79 -6.69 -7.68
CA ILE A 221 -14.74 -6.67 -6.56
C ILE A 221 -14.48 -5.45 -5.70
N THR A 222 -15.50 -4.62 -5.52
CA THR A 222 -15.43 -3.42 -4.67
C THR A 222 -16.44 -3.46 -3.50
N THR A 223 -17.43 -4.36 -3.53
CA THR A 223 -18.49 -4.44 -2.51
C THR A 223 -18.88 -5.88 -2.14
N ILE A 224 -19.55 -6.06 -0.98
CA ILE A 224 -20.11 -7.38 -0.56
C ILE A 224 -21.21 -7.85 -1.52
N GLU A 225 -21.98 -6.94 -2.10
CA GLU A 225 -22.98 -7.30 -3.10
C GLU A 225 -22.34 -7.84 -4.38
N ASP A 226 -21.18 -7.31 -4.75
CA ASP A 226 -20.41 -7.81 -5.88
C ASP A 226 -19.79 -9.18 -5.56
N HIS A 227 -19.35 -9.43 -4.32
CA HIS A 227 -18.94 -10.77 -3.86
C HIS A 227 -20.08 -11.79 -3.97
N SER A 228 -21.28 -11.47 -3.48
CA SER A 228 -22.46 -12.34 -3.60
C SER A 228 -22.80 -12.68 -5.05
N LYS A 229 -22.66 -11.72 -5.97
CA LYS A 229 -22.85 -11.92 -7.41
C LYS A 229 -21.73 -12.77 -8.03
N HIS A 230 -20.47 -12.51 -7.69
CA HIS A 230 -19.31 -13.30 -8.15
C HIS A 230 -19.39 -14.75 -7.64
N GLY A 231 -19.65 -14.95 -6.35
CA GLY A 231 -19.83 -16.27 -5.74
C GLY A 231 -20.93 -17.10 -6.43
N LYS A 232 -22.07 -16.48 -6.75
CA LYS A 232 -23.13 -17.15 -7.53
C LYS A 232 -22.72 -17.48 -8.98
N LYS A 233 -21.93 -16.62 -9.63
CA LYS A 233 -21.38 -16.90 -10.98
C LYS A 233 -20.36 -18.04 -10.93
N LEU A 234 -19.53 -18.09 -9.89
CA LEU A 234 -18.53 -19.15 -9.66
C LEU A 234 -19.20 -20.51 -9.36
N GLU A 235 -20.29 -20.53 -8.59
CA GLU A 235 -21.09 -21.76 -8.31
C GLU A 235 -21.75 -22.37 -9.56
N GLN A 236 -22.00 -21.57 -10.60
CA GLN A 236 -22.56 -22.06 -11.86
C GLN A 236 -21.54 -22.87 -12.67
N ILE A 237 -20.25 -22.78 -12.34
CA ILE A 237 -19.20 -23.55 -13.00
C ILE A 237 -19.18 -24.96 -12.39
N LYS A 238 -19.93 -25.87 -13.03
CA LYS A 238 -20.02 -27.27 -12.62
C LYS A 238 -18.72 -28.02 -12.94
N VAL A 239 -17.79 -28.05 -11.97
CA VAL A 239 -16.57 -28.86 -12.02
C VAL A 239 -16.46 -29.70 -10.75
N ASN A 240 -16.04 -30.96 -10.89
CA ASN A 240 -15.91 -31.92 -9.77
C ASN A 240 -14.46 -32.43 -9.64
N ASN A 241 -13.49 -31.52 -9.67
CA ASN A 241 -12.06 -31.82 -9.57
C ASN A 241 -11.32 -30.72 -8.78
N GLU A 242 -9.98 -30.67 -8.87
CA GLU A 242 -9.12 -29.70 -8.18
C GLU A 242 -9.49 -28.23 -8.50
N ILE A 243 -10.09 -27.96 -9.65
CA ILE A 243 -10.57 -26.62 -10.03
C ILE A 243 -11.70 -26.17 -9.09
N LYS A 244 -12.51 -27.08 -8.56
CA LYS A 244 -13.55 -26.75 -7.58
C LYS A 244 -12.95 -26.25 -6.27
N ILE A 245 -11.91 -26.93 -5.77
CA ILE A 245 -11.20 -26.52 -4.55
C ILE A 245 -10.58 -25.12 -4.74
N LEU A 246 -10.03 -24.86 -5.93
CA LEU A 246 -9.52 -23.53 -6.28
C LEU A 246 -10.63 -22.47 -6.28
N ILE A 247 -11.79 -22.78 -6.87
CA ILE A 247 -12.95 -21.87 -6.87
C ILE A 247 -13.43 -21.56 -5.45
N ASP A 248 -13.55 -22.59 -4.60
CA ASP A 248 -13.98 -22.42 -3.22
C ASP A 248 -12.96 -21.58 -2.43
N SER A 249 -11.66 -21.87 -2.56
CA SER A 249 -10.59 -21.12 -1.89
C SER A 249 -10.54 -19.65 -2.35
N LEU A 250 -10.80 -19.42 -3.63
CA LEU A 250 -10.84 -18.07 -4.19
C LEU A 250 -12.04 -17.28 -3.67
N ARG A 251 -13.22 -17.92 -3.58
CA ARG A 251 -14.42 -17.30 -3.00
C ARG A 251 -14.21 -16.87 -1.55
N ASP A 252 -13.52 -17.70 -0.77
CA ASP A 252 -13.20 -17.42 0.63
C ASP A 252 -12.22 -16.24 0.74
N MET A 253 -11.18 -16.22 -0.10
CA MET A 253 -10.26 -15.08 -0.18
C MET A 253 -10.97 -13.77 -0.58
N GLU A 254 -11.88 -13.81 -1.55
CA GLU A 254 -12.65 -12.64 -1.96
C GLU A 254 -13.53 -12.12 -0.81
N TYR A 255 -14.17 -13.03 -0.04
CA TYR A 255 -14.95 -12.67 1.13
C TYR A 255 -14.09 -11.95 2.17
N ASP A 256 -12.92 -12.51 2.49
CA ASP A 256 -12.01 -11.95 3.48
C ASP A 256 -11.47 -10.57 3.05
N VAL A 257 -11.09 -10.41 1.78
CA VAL A 257 -10.61 -9.12 1.25
C VAL A 257 -11.68 -8.04 1.38
N VAL A 258 -12.92 -8.34 1.00
CA VAL A 258 -14.02 -7.36 1.10
C VAL A 258 -14.33 -7.03 2.57
N LYS A 259 -14.37 -8.04 3.44
CA LYS A 259 -14.58 -7.87 4.87
C LYS A 259 -13.48 -7.00 5.50
N HIS A 260 -12.21 -7.25 5.16
CA HIS A 260 -11.09 -6.44 5.62
C HIS A 260 -11.16 -5.00 5.10
N ALA A 261 -11.51 -4.80 3.82
CA ALA A 261 -11.69 -3.46 3.26
C ALA A 261 -12.78 -2.65 4.00
N GLN A 262 -13.89 -3.29 4.36
CA GLN A 262 -14.95 -2.64 5.15
C GLN A 262 -14.52 -2.34 6.58
N ASN A 263 -13.85 -3.29 7.24
CA ASN A 263 -13.33 -3.07 8.59
C ASN A 263 -12.31 -1.92 8.60
N LEU A 264 -11.40 -1.86 7.63
CA LEU A 264 -10.46 -0.75 7.47
C LEU A 264 -11.21 0.56 7.29
N LYS A 265 -12.20 0.62 6.40
CA LYS A 265 -13.01 1.83 6.21
C LYS A 265 -13.68 2.30 7.51
N LYS A 266 -14.23 1.38 8.29
CA LYS A 266 -14.86 1.68 9.59
C LYS A 266 -13.84 2.23 10.59
N VAL A 267 -12.71 1.53 10.77
CA VAL A 267 -11.65 1.94 11.69
C VAL A 267 -11.03 3.28 11.30
N THR A 268 -10.80 3.52 10.01
CA THR A 268 -10.31 4.81 9.51
C THR A 268 -11.30 5.93 9.80
N SER A 269 -12.59 5.72 9.54
CA SER A 269 -13.62 6.73 9.83
C SER A 269 -13.75 7.03 11.32
N GLU A 270 -13.65 6.02 12.19
CA GLU A 270 -13.65 6.22 13.64
C GLU A 270 -12.40 7.00 14.08
N LYS A 271 -11.23 6.64 13.55
CA LYS A 271 -9.96 7.34 13.83
C LYS A 271 -10.00 8.81 13.41
N GLU A 272 -10.46 9.12 12.20
CA GLU A 272 -10.60 10.50 11.69
C GLU A 272 -11.54 11.33 12.57
N ARG A 273 -12.62 10.71 13.06
CA ARG A 273 -13.54 11.35 13.99
C ARG A 273 -12.86 11.66 15.32
N TYR A 274 -12.14 10.70 15.91
CA TYR A 274 -11.40 10.91 17.15
C TYR A 274 -10.32 11.99 17.00
N GLU A 275 -9.59 12.02 15.89
CA GLU A 275 -8.59 13.08 15.60
C GLU A 275 -9.25 14.45 15.50
N THR A 276 -10.45 14.53 14.92
CA THR A 276 -11.22 15.79 14.84
C THR A 276 -11.67 16.25 16.22
N GLU A 277 -12.18 15.34 17.06
CA GLU A 277 -12.61 15.64 18.43
C GLU A 277 -11.40 16.06 19.31
N LEU A 278 -10.25 15.40 19.17
CA LEU A 278 -9.01 15.77 19.85
C LEU A 278 -8.48 17.14 19.41
N LYS A 279 -8.55 17.44 18.11
CA LYS A 279 -8.16 18.74 17.58
C LYS A 279 -9.05 19.85 18.15
N LEU A 280 -10.36 19.63 18.22
CA LEU A 280 -11.27 20.58 18.86
C LEU A 280 -10.92 20.81 20.34
N ALA A 281 -10.61 19.73 21.08
CA ALA A 281 -10.16 19.84 22.47
C ALA A 281 -8.86 20.65 22.59
N SER A 282 -7.90 20.41 21.69
CA SER A 282 -6.66 21.19 21.58
C SER A 282 -6.93 22.66 21.32
N ASP A 283 -7.83 22.98 20.39
CA ASP A 283 -8.19 24.37 20.07
C ASP A 283 -8.83 25.07 21.27
N ILE A 284 -9.65 24.37 22.06
CA ILE A 284 -10.25 24.88 23.30
C ILE A 284 -9.16 25.12 24.36
N GLN A 285 -8.31 24.13 24.66
CA GLN A 285 -7.20 24.27 25.61
C GLN A 285 -6.30 25.45 25.24
N ASN A 286 -5.92 25.53 23.97
CA ASN A 286 -5.08 26.61 23.45
C ASN A 286 -5.79 27.97 23.44
N SER A 287 -7.13 28.04 23.54
CA SER A 287 -7.86 29.31 23.70
C SER A 287 -7.86 29.82 25.14
N MET A 288 -7.61 28.93 26.10
CA MET A 288 -7.58 29.24 27.53
C MET A 288 -6.20 29.72 28.00
N ILE A 289 -5.13 29.36 27.28
CA ILE A 289 -3.76 29.75 27.60
C ILE A 289 -3.43 31.12 26.98
N PRO A 290 -2.77 32.04 27.72
CA PRO A 290 -2.40 33.36 27.19
C PRO A 290 -1.42 33.28 26.02
N LYS A 291 -1.91 33.51 24.79
CA LYS A 291 -1.09 33.46 23.56
C LYS A 291 -0.53 34.80 23.10
N ASP A 292 -1.21 35.89 23.43
CA ASP A 292 -0.86 37.23 22.97
C ASP A 292 -0.63 38.15 24.16
N PHE A 293 0.62 38.19 24.60
CA PHE A 293 1.04 39.08 25.66
C PHE A 293 0.84 40.56 25.29
N LYS A 294 0.76 40.92 24.00
CA LYS A 294 0.42 42.29 23.58
C LYS A 294 -1.06 42.62 23.79
N GLN A 295 -1.98 41.73 23.45
CA GLN A 295 -3.42 41.95 23.73
C GLN A 295 -3.71 42.03 25.23
N PHE A 296 -2.92 41.35 26.06
CA PHE A 296 -3.00 41.50 27.51
C PHE A 296 -2.46 42.86 27.98
N HIS A 297 -1.34 43.34 27.41
CA HIS A 297 -0.82 44.69 27.66
C HIS A 297 -1.86 45.79 27.35
N ASP A 298 -2.80 45.52 26.43
CA ASP A 298 -3.89 46.44 26.08
C ASP A 298 -5.08 46.38 27.06
N LYS A 299 -5.32 45.22 27.71
CA LYS A 299 -6.37 45.05 28.74
C LYS A 299 -6.01 45.66 30.09
N PHE A 300 -4.72 45.79 30.42
CA PHE A 300 -4.21 46.20 31.72
C PHE A 300 -3.31 47.46 31.62
N SER A 301 -3.82 48.46 30.91
CA SER A 301 -3.12 49.68 30.46
C SER A 301 -2.33 50.44 31.53
N GLU A 302 -2.69 50.34 32.81
CA GLU A 302 -2.05 51.10 33.90
C GLU A 302 -0.72 50.49 34.40
N ASN A 303 -0.47 49.20 34.17
CA ASN A 303 0.73 48.49 34.66
C ASN A 303 1.65 47.96 33.54
N ARG A 304 1.37 48.33 32.29
CA ARG A 304 2.06 47.90 31.06
C ARG A 304 3.58 48.09 31.08
N ASP A 305 4.05 49.14 31.73
CA ASP A 305 5.47 49.52 31.72
C ASP A 305 6.29 48.91 32.87
N LYS A 306 5.64 48.16 33.78
CA LYS A 306 6.28 47.65 35.00
C LYS A 306 6.81 46.22 34.89
N PHE A 307 6.41 45.47 33.87
CA PHE A 307 6.86 44.09 33.68
C PHE A 307 7.15 43.78 32.21
N GLU A 308 8.10 42.87 32.02
CA GLU A 308 8.36 42.19 30.75
C GLU A 308 8.07 40.70 30.98
N LEU A 309 7.25 40.08 30.14
CA LEU A 309 6.87 38.68 30.31
C LEU A 309 6.75 37.97 28.97
N TRP A 310 7.05 36.68 29.00
CA TRP A 310 6.91 35.77 27.86
C TRP A 310 6.68 34.36 28.38
N GLY A 311 5.99 33.55 27.59
CA GLY A 311 5.71 32.18 27.95
C GLY A 311 5.38 31.38 26.71
N ILE A 312 5.76 30.10 26.73
CA ILE A 312 5.46 29.15 25.68
C ILE A 312 4.99 27.85 26.33
N MET A 313 4.10 27.15 25.64
CA MET A 313 3.69 25.80 25.97
C MET A 313 3.64 25.00 24.67
N LYS A 314 4.36 23.88 24.63
CA LYS A 314 4.41 22.96 23.50
C LYS A 314 3.97 21.59 24.02
N ALA A 315 2.80 21.14 23.60
CA ALA A 315 2.26 19.84 24.01
C ALA A 315 2.90 18.68 23.20
N ALA A 316 3.18 17.56 23.87
CA ALA A 316 3.76 16.37 23.24
C ALA A 316 2.74 15.57 22.42
N ARG A 317 1.46 15.77 22.72
CA ARG A 317 0.32 15.23 21.99
C ARG A 317 -0.61 16.36 21.56
N GLN A 318 -1.77 16.02 20.99
CA GLN A 318 -2.75 17.04 20.61
C GLN A 318 -3.22 17.88 21.82
N VAL A 319 -3.27 17.29 23.02
CA VAL A 319 -3.61 17.97 24.28
C VAL A 319 -2.62 17.58 25.37
N GLY A 320 -2.27 18.54 26.23
CA GLY A 320 -1.27 18.40 27.30
C GLY A 320 -1.84 18.56 28.71
N GLY A 321 -1.07 18.14 29.72
CA GLY A 321 -1.35 18.36 31.15
C GLY A 321 -0.73 19.66 31.69
N ASP A 322 0.31 20.13 31.03
CA ASP A 322 0.99 21.38 31.32
C ASP A 322 0.10 22.62 31.17
N PHE A 323 0.39 23.65 31.98
CA PHE A 323 -0.22 24.96 31.86
C PHE A 323 0.64 26.07 32.46
N TYR A 324 0.45 27.28 31.95
CA TYR A 324 0.83 28.50 32.64
C TYR A 324 -0.28 29.54 32.45
N ASP A 325 -0.34 30.49 33.38
CA ASP A 325 -1.25 31.62 33.26
C ASP A 325 -0.73 32.85 34.01
N TYR A 326 -1.23 34.01 33.63
CA TYR A 326 -0.90 35.32 34.19
C TYR A 326 -2.16 36.18 34.22
N PHE A 327 -2.53 36.68 35.41
CA PHE A 327 -3.81 37.34 35.62
C PHE A 327 -3.72 38.45 36.67
N GLN A 328 -4.53 39.50 36.49
CA GLN A 328 -4.69 40.52 37.53
C GLN A 328 -5.56 39.97 38.68
N ILE A 329 -5.08 40.09 39.90
CA ILE A 329 -5.82 39.74 41.12
C ILE A 329 -6.67 40.93 41.55
N ASP A 330 -6.04 42.10 41.66
CA ASP A 330 -6.64 43.39 41.97
C ASP A 330 -5.79 44.54 41.40
N GLU A 331 -6.08 45.80 41.75
CA GLU A 331 -5.35 46.99 41.26
C GLU A 331 -3.83 46.94 41.50
N ASP A 332 -3.39 46.31 42.59
CA ASP A 332 -2.01 46.31 43.06
C ASP A 332 -1.31 44.96 42.94
N ASN A 333 -2.05 43.88 42.75
CA ASN A 333 -1.54 42.52 42.78
C ASN A 333 -1.74 41.80 41.45
N ILE A 334 -0.67 41.17 40.99
CA ILE A 334 -0.67 40.36 39.77
C ILE A 334 -0.27 38.93 40.11
N GLY A 335 -1.09 37.97 39.69
CA GLY A 335 -0.87 36.55 39.85
C GLY A 335 -0.27 35.91 38.61
N PHE A 336 0.57 34.90 38.81
CA PHE A 336 1.10 34.06 37.74
C PHE A 336 1.34 32.65 38.24
N VAL A 337 1.06 31.68 37.39
CA VAL A 337 1.05 30.27 37.76
C VAL A 337 1.66 29.43 36.65
N ILE A 338 2.35 28.36 37.03
CA ILE A 338 2.75 27.28 36.16
C ILE A 338 2.43 25.95 36.86
N GLY A 339 2.07 24.93 36.11
CA GLY A 339 1.89 23.60 36.66
C GLY A 339 1.88 22.52 35.60
N ASP A 340 1.97 21.30 36.09
CA ASP A 340 1.87 20.07 35.30
C ASP A 340 0.97 19.06 36.02
N VAL A 341 0.07 18.47 35.26
CA VAL A 341 -0.89 17.45 35.72
C VAL A 341 -0.36 16.08 35.35
N SER A 342 -0.27 15.20 36.33
CA SER A 342 0.12 13.81 36.10
C SER A 342 -0.77 13.13 35.06
N GLY A 343 -0.17 12.32 34.19
CA GLY A 343 -0.92 11.64 33.13
C GLY A 343 -0.88 12.42 31.81
N LYS A 344 -1.58 11.92 30.78
CA LYS A 344 -1.54 12.49 29.43
C LYS A 344 -2.91 12.41 28.76
N GLY A 345 -3.14 13.25 27.76
CA GLY A 345 -4.37 13.23 26.95
C GLY A 345 -5.51 14.07 27.56
N ILE A 346 -6.75 13.75 27.20
CA ILE A 346 -7.92 14.58 27.53
C ILE A 346 -8.15 14.68 29.05
N SER A 347 -7.92 13.61 29.81
CA SER A 347 -8.17 13.61 31.26
C SER A 347 -7.28 14.64 31.98
N ALA A 348 -5.97 14.62 31.69
CA ALA A 348 -5.01 15.60 32.23
C ALA A 348 -5.39 17.04 31.82
N ALA A 349 -5.79 17.26 30.56
CA ALA A 349 -6.21 18.57 30.09
C ALA A 349 -7.46 19.11 30.82
N LEU A 350 -8.42 18.26 31.20
CA LEU A 350 -9.60 18.68 31.97
C LEU A 350 -9.24 19.08 33.41
N ILE A 351 -8.37 18.31 34.06
CA ILE A 351 -7.87 18.62 35.41
C ILE A 351 -7.03 19.90 35.38
N MET A 352 -6.24 20.10 34.33
CA MET A 352 -5.50 21.34 34.10
C MET A 352 -6.44 22.55 34.08
N VAL A 353 -7.51 22.52 33.26
CA VAL A 353 -8.47 23.64 33.14
C VAL A 353 -9.17 23.92 34.47
N LYS A 354 -9.57 22.87 35.18
CA LYS A 354 -10.18 23.00 36.51
C LYS A 354 -9.20 23.63 37.50
N THR A 355 -7.96 23.15 37.53
CA THR A 355 -6.91 23.67 38.42
C THR A 355 -6.66 25.15 38.19
N MET A 356 -6.50 25.54 36.92
CA MET A 356 -6.29 26.94 36.56
C MET A 356 -7.48 27.82 36.98
N THR A 357 -8.70 27.36 36.76
CA THR A 357 -9.93 28.10 37.14
C THR A 357 -10.01 28.28 38.66
N LEU A 358 -9.81 27.21 39.44
CA LEU A 358 -9.85 27.27 40.91
C LEU A 358 -8.74 28.18 41.47
N ILE A 359 -7.52 28.10 40.91
CA ILE A 359 -6.41 28.95 41.32
C ILE A 359 -6.75 30.43 41.06
N GLN A 360 -7.25 30.77 39.88
CA GLN A 360 -7.65 32.15 39.58
C GLN A 360 -8.73 32.65 40.54
N ASP A 361 -9.77 31.85 40.78
CA ASP A 361 -10.90 32.23 41.62
C ASP A 361 -10.49 32.41 43.09
N TYR A 362 -9.77 31.45 43.65
CA TYR A 362 -9.34 31.52 45.05
C TYR A 362 -8.24 32.55 45.29
N THR A 363 -7.39 32.83 44.31
CA THR A 363 -6.40 33.90 44.44
C THR A 363 -7.05 35.28 44.44
N LYS A 364 -8.16 35.46 43.72
CA LYS A 364 -8.99 36.68 43.78
C LYS A 364 -9.79 36.78 45.08
N GLN A 365 -10.23 35.64 45.61
CA GLN A 365 -11.03 35.60 46.84
C GLN A 365 -10.18 35.75 48.11
N TYR A 366 -8.97 35.20 48.13
CA TYR A 366 -8.09 35.15 49.30
C TYR A 366 -6.77 35.83 49.01
N ASN A 367 -6.39 36.79 49.87
CA ASN A 367 -5.09 37.46 49.75
C ASN A 367 -3.91 36.51 50.08
N ASP A 368 -4.11 35.48 50.90
CA ASP A 368 -3.05 34.52 51.24
C ASP A 368 -3.03 33.33 50.26
N LEU A 369 -1.90 33.16 49.57
CA LEU A 369 -1.70 32.10 48.58
C LEU A 369 -1.77 30.69 49.19
N SER A 370 -1.35 30.53 50.46
CA SER A 370 -1.46 29.25 51.17
C SER A 370 -2.90 28.80 51.30
N LYS A 371 -3.80 29.76 51.60
CA LYS A 371 -5.23 29.50 51.72
C LYS A 371 -5.88 29.22 50.36
N ALA A 372 -5.43 29.91 49.31
CA ALA A 372 -5.88 29.63 47.96
C ALA A 372 -5.51 28.20 47.55
N PHE A 373 -4.25 27.78 47.74
CA PHE A 373 -3.81 26.41 47.45
C PHE A 373 -4.48 25.35 48.32
N TYR A 374 -4.69 25.61 49.62
CA TYR A 374 -5.44 24.70 50.48
C TYR A 374 -6.86 24.43 49.94
N LYS A 375 -7.56 25.48 49.48
CA LYS A 375 -8.88 25.34 48.87
C LYS A 375 -8.83 24.65 47.52
N THR A 376 -7.91 25.04 46.64
CA THR A 376 -7.70 24.35 45.36
C THR A 376 -7.42 22.86 45.56
N ASN A 377 -6.56 22.51 46.52
CA ASN A 377 -6.19 21.12 46.80
C ASN A 377 -7.39 20.27 47.21
N ASN A 378 -8.21 20.76 48.15
CA ASN A 378 -9.34 20.00 48.66
C ASN A 378 -10.45 19.84 47.60
N ASP A 379 -10.75 20.89 46.84
CA ASP A 379 -11.75 20.83 45.76
C ASP A 379 -11.28 20.00 44.55
N LEU A 380 -9.97 19.91 44.32
CA LEU A 380 -9.41 18.96 43.34
C LEU A 380 -9.46 17.53 43.88
N TYR A 381 -9.08 17.30 45.14
CA TYR A 381 -9.06 15.98 45.78
C TYR A 381 -10.45 15.34 45.83
N GLU A 382 -11.48 16.10 46.21
CA GLU A 382 -12.86 15.59 46.34
C GLU A 382 -13.42 15.02 45.02
N GLU A 383 -13.03 15.59 43.88
CA GLU A 383 -13.50 15.18 42.56
C GLU A 383 -12.46 14.35 41.78
N ASN A 384 -11.38 13.92 42.43
CA ASN A 384 -10.28 13.22 41.78
C ASN A 384 -10.57 11.73 41.55
N VAL A 385 -11.26 11.40 40.46
CA VAL A 385 -11.68 10.00 40.16
C VAL A 385 -10.51 9.12 39.66
N GLU A 386 -9.46 9.72 39.10
CA GLU A 386 -8.34 9.00 38.46
C GLU A 386 -7.01 9.12 39.23
N ASP A 387 -7.04 9.56 40.49
CA ASP A 387 -5.85 9.78 41.34
C ASP A 387 -4.78 10.68 40.69
N HIS A 388 -5.21 11.65 39.85
CA HIS A 388 -4.31 12.63 39.25
C HIS A 388 -3.78 13.59 40.30
N PHE A 389 -2.50 13.92 40.24
CA PHE A 389 -1.93 14.99 41.06
C PHE A 389 -1.42 16.11 40.18
N VAL A 390 -1.32 17.31 40.75
CA VAL A 390 -0.86 18.49 40.02
C VAL A 390 0.34 19.10 40.73
N THR A 391 1.47 19.17 40.03
CA THR A 391 2.60 19.98 40.47
C THR A 391 2.29 21.43 40.10
N CYS A 392 2.40 22.37 41.03
CA CYS A 392 2.04 23.75 40.75
C CYS A 392 2.90 24.78 41.50
N TRP A 393 3.28 25.85 40.82
CA TRP A 393 3.95 27.02 41.40
C TRP A 393 3.11 28.27 41.13
N LEU A 394 2.72 28.98 42.19
CA LEU A 394 1.91 30.20 42.10
C LEU A 394 2.66 31.37 42.73
N GLY A 395 2.77 32.47 41.99
CA GLY A 395 3.33 33.73 42.43
C GLY A 395 2.31 34.86 42.40
N LYS A 396 2.50 35.83 43.29
CA LYS A 396 1.78 37.09 43.38
C LYS A 396 2.78 38.22 43.59
N ILE A 397 2.82 39.16 42.66
CA ILE A 397 3.63 40.38 42.79
C ILE A 397 2.73 41.52 43.22
N ASN A 398 3.09 42.16 44.33
CA ASN A 398 2.51 43.45 44.71
C ASN A 398 3.35 44.58 44.11
N ILE A 399 2.71 45.36 43.25
CA ILE A 399 3.35 46.40 42.44
C ILE A 399 3.72 47.63 43.28
N LYS A 400 3.00 47.89 44.38
CA LYS A 400 3.27 49.03 45.27
C LYS A 400 4.44 48.73 46.21
N SER A 401 4.48 47.53 46.78
CA SER A 401 5.53 47.15 47.74
C SER A 401 6.77 46.52 47.09
N ASN A 402 6.73 46.17 45.80
CA ASN A 402 7.80 45.43 45.11
C ASN A 402 8.13 44.12 45.83
N GLU A 403 7.07 43.36 46.13
CA GLU A 403 7.16 42.13 46.90
C GLU A 403 6.56 40.98 46.10
N LEU A 404 7.33 39.88 45.98
CA LEU A 404 6.87 38.63 45.41
C LEU A 404 6.50 37.67 46.55
N SER A 405 5.21 37.36 46.66
CA SER A 405 4.69 36.26 47.45
C SER A 405 4.51 35.03 46.56
N PHE A 406 4.86 33.83 47.02
CA PHE A 406 4.68 32.62 46.22
C PHE A 406 4.50 31.37 47.08
N VAL A 407 4.01 30.31 46.45
CA VAL A 407 3.80 28.98 47.02
C VAL A 407 4.18 27.93 45.98
N ASN A 408 4.81 26.83 46.43
CA ASN A 408 5.21 25.72 45.57
C ASN A 408 4.58 24.42 46.11
N ALA A 409 3.71 23.81 45.31
CA ALA A 409 3.07 22.51 45.53
C ALA A 409 3.74 21.44 44.67
N GLY A 410 4.94 21.00 45.06
CA GLY A 410 5.66 19.90 44.39
C GLY A 410 6.25 20.20 43.02
N HIS A 411 6.18 21.45 42.54
CA HIS A 411 6.69 21.85 41.23
C HIS A 411 8.19 22.14 41.25
N ASN A 412 8.79 22.22 40.06
CA ASN A 412 10.20 22.52 39.86
C ASN A 412 10.61 23.84 40.53
N SER A 413 11.82 23.84 41.09
CA SER A 413 12.40 25.06 41.67
C SER A 413 12.68 26.08 40.56
N PRO A 414 12.15 27.31 40.65
CA PRO A 414 12.41 28.33 39.64
C PRO A 414 13.87 28.76 39.63
N LEU A 415 14.32 29.27 38.48
CA LEU A 415 15.55 30.04 38.35
C LEU A 415 15.23 31.51 38.60
N ILE A 416 15.94 32.14 39.54
CA ILE A 416 15.73 33.55 39.88
C ILE A 416 17.01 34.35 39.74
N LYS A 417 16.89 35.51 39.10
CA LYS A 417 17.92 36.53 38.98
C LYS A 417 17.54 37.69 39.89
N LEU A 418 18.31 37.90 40.96
CA LEU A 418 18.11 38.98 41.92
C LEU A 418 19.28 39.96 41.90
N ASN A 419 18.99 41.26 42.02
CA ASN A 419 19.98 42.35 42.05
C ASN A 419 20.97 42.31 40.89
N ASN A 420 20.49 41.95 39.69
CA ASN A 420 21.29 41.83 38.46
C ASN A 420 22.46 40.82 38.52
N ASN A 421 22.39 39.82 39.42
CA ASN A 421 23.34 38.71 39.46
C ASN A 421 23.07 37.68 38.34
N ASP A 422 23.70 36.51 38.44
CA ASP A 422 23.33 35.33 37.65
C ASP A 422 22.00 34.72 38.14
N PHE A 423 21.32 34.00 37.26
CA PHE A 423 20.20 33.13 37.60
C PHE A 423 20.69 31.97 38.48
N GLU A 424 20.02 31.81 39.61
CA GLU A 424 20.27 30.74 40.57
C GLU A 424 18.98 30.00 40.90
N TYR A 425 19.08 28.70 41.18
CA TYR A 425 17.93 27.93 41.62
C TYR A 425 17.47 28.41 42.99
N MET A 426 16.17 28.69 43.11
CA MET A 426 15.59 29.11 44.38
C MET A 426 15.65 27.95 45.39
N ASN A 427 16.41 28.14 46.46
CA ASN A 427 16.60 27.11 47.50
C ASN A 427 15.40 27.05 48.46
N ILE A 428 14.32 26.39 48.02
CA ILE A 428 13.09 26.22 48.79
C ILE A 428 12.62 24.78 48.68
N LYS A 429 12.20 24.22 49.81
CA LYS A 429 11.59 22.91 49.84
C LYS A 429 10.16 23.01 49.30
N PRO A 430 9.80 22.27 48.25
CA PRO A 430 8.42 22.25 47.77
C PRO A 430 7.49 21.63 48.82
N GLY A 431 6.23 22.09 48.83
CA GLY A 431 5.13 21.41 49.51
C GLY A 431 4.72 20.13 48.77
N LEU A 432 3.72 19.43 49.29
CA LEU A 432 3.13 18.28 48.59
C LEU A 432 2.40 18.75 47.32
N VAL A 433 2.37 17.92 46.29
CA VAL A 433 1.57 18.19 45.07
C VAL A 433 0.08 18.36 45.42
N LEU A 434 -0.64 19.12 44.60
CA LEU A 434 -2.09 19.29 44.75
C LEU A 434 -2.81 17.97 44.41
N ALA A 435 -3.97 17.76 45.02
CA ALA A 435 -4.89 16.64 44.78
C ALA A 435 -4.36 15.25 45.18
N ALA A 436 -3.16 15.16 45.80
CA ALA A 436 -2.65 13.90 46.32
C ALA A 436 -3.21 13.51 47.70
N MET A 437 -3.56 14.50 48.53
CA MET A 437 -4.10 14.28 49.87
C MET A 437 -4.98 15.45 50.27
N GLU A 438 -6.05 15.21 51.02
CA GLU A 438 -6.84 16.28 51.64
C GLU A 438 -6.07 17.01 52.75
N ASP A 439 -6.49 18.23 53.04
CA ASP A 439 -6.03 19.04 54.18
C ASP A 439 -4.52 19.27 54.25
N VAL A 440 -3.88 19.45 53.09
CA VAL A 440 -2.46 19.78 52.99
C VAL A 440 -2.22 21.25 53.33
N ASP A 441 -1.37 21.50 54.31
CA ASP A 441 -0.91 22.84 54.65
C ASP A 441 0.20 23.31 53.68
N TYR A 442 -0.13 24.35 52.91
CA TYR A 442 0.83 25.05 52.06
C TYR A 442 1.45 26.25 52.77
N LYS A 443 2.64 26.66 52.34
CA LYS A 443 3.37 27.78 52.93
C LYS A 443 3.68 28.87 51.91
N THR A 444 3.20 30.08 52.21
CA THR A 444 3.51 31.29 51.46
C THR A 444 4.91 31.77 51.87
N HIS A 445 5.74 32.01 50.87
CA HIS A 445 7.04 32.63 51.01
C HIS A 445 7.01 34.02 50.38
N THR A 446 7.82 34.92 50.91
CA THR A 446 7.83 36.32 50.51
C THR A 446 9.27 36.80 50.35
N ILE A 447 9.57 37.43 49.21
CA ILE A 447 10.87 38.05 48.95
C ILE A 447 10.70 39.44 48.31
N PRO A 448 11.65 40.37 48.53
CA PRO A 448 11.73 41.59 47.73
C PRO A 448 11.95 41.23 46.25
N PHE A 449 11.22 41.90 45.36
CA PHE A 449 11.31 41.70 43.91
C PHE A 449 11.36 43.07 43.23
N LYS A 450 12.58 43.53 42.97
CA LYS A 450 12.89 44.89 42.53
C LYS A 450 13.03 44.94 41.01
N LYS A 451 13.14 46.16 40.49
CA LYS A 451 13.49 46.42 39.09
C LYS A 451 14.71 45.60 38.64
N GLU A 452 14.63 45.04 37.43
CA GLU A 452 15.53 44.06 36.80
C GLU A 452 15.56 42.66 37.42
N ASP A 453 14.89 42.42 38.55
CA ASP A 453 14.74 41.06 39.06
C ASP A 453 13.88 40.25 38.09
N THR A 454 14.32 39.03 37.83
CA THR A 454 13.69 38.14 36.83
C THR A 454 13.47 36.76 37.44
N ILE A 455 12.31 36.18 37.20
CA ILE A 455 11.97 34.80 37.57
C ILE A 455 11.68 33.99 36.31
N PHE A 456 12.26 32.81 36.22
CA PHE A 456 12.05 31.84 35.16
C PHE A 456 11.47 30.55 35.76
N LEU A 457 10.35 30.13 35.21
CA LEU A 457 9.53 28.99 35.59
C LEU A 457 9.48 28.02 34.42
N TYR A 458 9.51 26.72 34.71
CA TYR A 458 9.56 25.68 33.69
C TYR A 458 9.01 24.36 34.21
N THR A 459 8.43 23.56 33.32
CA THR A 459 8.01 22.17 33.59
C THR A 459 9.16 21.19 33.36
N ASP A 460 9.04 19.99 33.93
CA ASP A 460 10.11 18.99 33.87
C ASP A 460 10.40 18.51 32.45
N GLY A 461 9.45 18.65 31.51
CA GLY A 461 9.68 18.44 30.08
C GLY A 461 10.88 19.19 29.49
N VAL A 462 11.30 20.32 30.08
CA VAL A 462 12.57 20.99 29.70
C VAL A 462 13.78 20.21 30.20
N THR A 463 13.80 19.83 31.48
CA THR A 463 14.98 19.20 32.11
C THR A 463 15.10 17.71 31.83
N GLU A 464 13.99 17.05 31.51
CA GLU A 464 13.90 15.63 31.16
C GLU A 464 13.90 15.41 29.64
N ALA A 465 13.96 16.48 28.85
CA ALA A 465 14.19 16.41 27.41
C ALA A 465 15.42 15.55 27.12
N ASN A 466 15.32 14.62 26.17
CA ASN A 466 16.38 13.69 25.83
C ASN A 466 16.25 13.23 24.37
N ALA A 467 17.37 12.82 23.77
CA ALA A 467 17.38 12.05 22.54
C ALA A 467 17.48 10.56 22.90
N ASN A 468 16.48 9.77 22.52
CA ASN A 468 16.48 8.31 22.64
C ASN A 468 16.80 7.71 24.04
N TYR A 469 16.40 8.38 25.13
CA TYR A 469 16.53 7.90 26.52
C TYR A 469 17.97 7.70 27.05
N GLU A 470 18.99 8.27 26.40
CA GLU A 470 20.39 8.10 26.83
C GLU A 470 20.77 9.04 27.99
N GLU A 471 20.45 10.33 27.87
CA GLU A 471 20.77 11.36 28.88
C GLU A 471 19.71 12.47 28.89
N PHE A 472 19.35 12.97 30.07
CA PHE A 472 18.45 14.11 30.24
C PHE A 472 19.20 15.45 30.09
N TYR A 473 18.53 16.44 29.50
CA TYR A 473 19.06 17.79 29.27
C TYR A 473 19.59 18.43 30.57
N GLY A 474 18.84 18.26 31.66
CA GLY A 474 19.32 18.49 33.01
C GLY A 474 19.34 19.95 33.48
N LYS A 475 19.33 20.11 34.81
CA LYS A 475 19.24 21.42 35.49
C LYS A 475 20.46 22.30 35.30
N GLU A 476 21.65 21.73 35.24
CA GLU A 476 22.90 22.50 35.09
C GLU A 476 23.00 23.13 33.70
N ARG A 477 22.61 22.40 32.64
CA ARG A 477 22.60 22.92 31.28
C ARG A 477 21.61 24.07 31.14
N LEU A 478 20.38 23.89 31.65
CA LEU A 478 19.37 24.93 31.70
C LEU A 478 19.87 26.20 32.40
N LYS A 479 20.53 26.05 33.56
CA LYS A 479 21.13 27.17 34.30
C LYS A 479 22.24 27.86 33.49
N ASN A 480 23.05 27.10 32.75
CA ASN A 480 24.13 27.67 31.96
C ASN A 480 23.61 28.46 30.75
N ILE A 481 22.63 27.94 30.01
CA ILE A 481 22.09 28.62 28.83
C ILE A 481 21.35 29.91 29.21
N ILE A 482 20.52 29.89 30.26
CA ILE A 482 19.81 31.10 30.70
C ILE A 482 20.79 32.19 31.17
N ASN A 483 21.90 31.79 31.82
CA ASN A 483 22.92 32.74 32.27
C ASN A 483 23.72 33.35 31.12
N LYS A 484 23.91 32.61 30.02
CA LYS A 484 24.54 33.13 28.79
C LYS A 484 23.70 34.25 28.16
N HIS A 485 22.38 34.16 28.27
CA HIS A 485 21.42 35.11 27.69
C HIS A 485 20.76 36.04 28.74
N LYS A 486 21.30 36.11 29.96
CA LYS A 486 20.64 36.76 31.12
C LYS A 486 20.30 38.25 30.98
N ASN A 487 20.87 38.92 29.99
CA ASN A 487 20.67 40.35 29.71
C ASN A 487 19.86 40.60 28.44
N ASP A 488 19.44 39.55 27.75
CA ASP A 488 18.61 39.66 26.55
C ASP A 488 17.16 39.99 26.92
N ASN A 489 16.34 40.34 25.92
CA ASN A 489 14.90 40.47 26.12
C ASN A 489 14.30 39.12 26.51
N VAL A 490 13.21 39.14 27.28
CA VAL A 490 12.66 37.91 27.86
C VAL A 490 12.18 36.89 26.81
N ASN A 491 11.75 37.35 25.64
CA ASN A 491 11.41 36.49 24.51
C ASN A 491 12.65 35.78 23.94
N ASN A 492 13.75 36.51 23.73
CA ASN A 492 15.00 35.95 23.20
C ASN A 492 15.61 34.94 24.18
N ILE A 493 15.43 35.13 25.49
CA ILE A 493 15.86 34.15 26.50
C ILE A 493 15.12 32.82 26.30
N ILE A 494 13.79 32.85 26.18
CA ILE A 494 13.00 31.64 25.96
C ILE A 494 13.33 30.99 24.61
N GLU A 495 13.42 31.77 23.54
CA GLU A 495 13.78 31.28 22.20
C GLU A 495 15.16 30.59 22.22
N SER A 496 16.15 31.15 22.92
CA SER A 496 17.49 30.55 23.03
C SER A 496 17.51 29.25 23.83
N ILE A 497 16.62 29.10 24.81
CA ILE A 497 16.48 27.84 25.58
C ILE A 497 15.77 26.80 24.73
N GLU A 498 14.71 27.18 24.01
CA GLU A 498 13.98 26.29 23.10
C GLU A 498 14.92 25.73 22.03
N GLU A 499 15.71 26.58 21.38
CA GLU A 499 16.69 26.16 20.37
C GLU A 499 17.75 25.20 20.95
N ASP A 500 18.29 25.45 22.15
CA ASP A 500 19.29 24.57 22.77
C ASP A 500 18.70 23.21 23.19
N VAL A 501 17.43 23.18 23.62
CA VAL A 501 16.71 21.93 23.93
C VAL A 501 16.42 21.13 22.66
N GLU A 502 15.96 21.77 21.59
CA GLU A 502 15.71 21.10 20.31
C GLU A 502 17.00 20.55 19.69
N GLU A 503 18.09 21.32 19.74
CA GLU A 503 19.41 20.87 19.29
C GLU A 503 19.90 19.67 20.11
N PHE A 504 19.72 19.68 21.44
CA PHE A 504 20.06 18.54 22.29
C PHE A 504 19.26 17.28 21.94
N CYS A 505 17.99 17.44 21.60
CA CYS A 505 17.10 16.33 21.24
C CYS A 505 17.23 15.89 19.77
N ASN A 506 18.20 16.41 19.01
CA ASN A 506 18.35 16.16 17.57
C ASN A 506 17.08 16.45 16.75
N TYR A 507 16.24 17.39 17.20
CA TYR A 507 14.95 17.69 16.58
C TYR A 507 13.98 16.50 16.49
N GLU A 508 14.13 15.48 17.35
CA GLU A 508 13.16 14.39 17.49
C GLU A 508 11.83 14.87 18.13
N GLU A 509 10.77 14.08 18.00
CA GLU A 509 9.50 14.38 18.65
C GLU A 509 9.65 14.37 20.18
N GLN A 510 9.09 15.39 20.84
CA GLN A 510 9.19 15.53 22.29
C GLN A 510 8.47 14.42 23.05
N PHE A 511 9.06 13.99 24.16
CA PHE A 511 8.51 12.93 25.02
C PHE A 511 7.44 13.43 25.99
N ASP A 512 7.58 14.67 26.45
CA ASP A 512 6.64 15.30 27.37
C ASP A 512 6.27 16.74 26.99
N ASP A 513 5.21 17.24 27.62
CA ASP A 513 4.80 18.62 27.46
C ASP A 513 5.93 19.55 27.98
N THR A 514 6.19 20.62 27.25
CA THR A 514 7.26 21.57 27.57
C THR A 514 6.66 22.95 27.75
N THR A 515 6.77 23.48 28.95
CA THR A 515 6.27 24.81 29.30
C THR A 515 7.37 25.64 29.93
N MET A 516 7.49 26.88 29.46
CA MET A 516 8.42 27.85 30.00
C MET A 516 7.71 29.18 30.16
N PHE A 517 7.94 29.85 31.28
CA PHE A 517 7.39 31.17 31.57
C PHE A 517 8.45 32.03 32.25
N ILE A 518 8.57 33.29 31.82
CA ILE A 518 9.53 34.24 32.36
C ILE A 518 8.87 35.58 32.65
N LEU A 519 9.26 36.19 33.75
CA LEU A 519 8.79 37.52 34.16
C LEU A 519 9.95 38.33 34.71
N ARG A 520 10.11 39.56 34.21
CA ARG A 520 11.09 40.56 34.64
C ARG A 520 10.38 41.83 35.11
N ALA A 521 10.76 42.36 36.27
CA ALA A 521 10.30 43.67 36.74
C ALA A 521 11.08 44.82 36.05
N LYS A 522 10.39 45.90 35.66
CA LYS A 522 10.96 47.05 34.95
C LYS A 522 11.05 48.33 35.78
#